data_AF-A0A6H5IIL5-F1
#
_entry.id   AF-A0A6H5IIL5-F1
#
_cell.length_a   1.000
_cell.length_b   1.000
_cell.length_c   1.000
_cell.angle_alpha   90.00
_cell.angle_beta   90.00
_cell.angle_gamma   90.00
#
_symmetry.space_group_name_H-M   'P 1'
#
loop_
_entity.id
_entity.type
_entity.pdbx_description
1 polymer ?
#
loop_
_entity_poly.entity_id
_entity_poly.type
_entity_poly.pdbx_seq_one_letter_code
_entity_poly.pdbx_strand_id
1 'polypeptide(L)'
;MHLRNVQALNVQQSGLNDIAYNFLVGGDGLVYEGRGWGVAGQHTPGYDARSVAVAFIGDFEYRKPTEAQVQAARELIAHGVRLGKIAADYKLQAQRQVMANTKSPGKQVYDIVKGWEHFSL
;
A
#
# COMPACT_ATOMS: atom_id res chain seq x y z
N MET A 1 3.90 -14.61 12.36
CA MET A 1 3.02 -14.49 13.53
C MET A 1 1.65 -14.04 13.04
N HIS A 2 0.57 -14.75 13.39
CA HIS A 2 -0.74 -14.64 12.75
C HIS A 2 -1.54 -13.39 13.16
N LEU A 3 -1.89 -12.59 12.15
CA LEU A 3 -3.08 -11.77 11.90
C LEU A 3 -4.23 -11.83 12.92
N ARG A 4 -4.07 -11.27 14.13
CA ARG A 4 -5.21 -10.90 14.98
C ARG A 4 -5.33 -9.41 15.31
N ASN A 5 -4.29 -8.62 15.08
CA ASN A 5 -4.28 -7.20 15.48
C ASN A 5 -4.56 -6.20 14.36
N VAL A 6 -4.62 -6.63 13.08
CA VAL A 6 -4.80 -5.71 11.93
C VAL A 6 -6.27 -5.52 11.57
N GLN A 7 -7.16 -6.43 11.98
CA GLN A 7 -8.61 -6.22 11.88
C GLN A 7 -9.09 -5.03 12.75
N ALA A 8 -8.35 -4.66 13.80
CA ALA A 8 -8.75 -3.57 14.71
C ALA A 8 -8.46 -2.15 14.16
N LEU A 9 -7.55 -1.99 13.18
CA LEU A 9 -7.10 -0.66 12.75
C LEU A 9 -7.84 -0.10 11.52
N ASN A 10 -8.62 -0.91 10.80
CA ASN A 10 -9.32 -0.44 9.57
C ASN A 10 -10.84 -0.59 9.58
N VAL A 11 -11.45 -1.29 10.55
CA VAL A 11 -12.92 -1.43 10.59
C VAL A 11 -13.61 -0.14 11.05
N GLN A 12 -12.89 0.81 11.67
CA GLN A 12 -13.53 1.93 12.37
C GLN A 12 -13.64 3.25 11.58
N GLN A 13 -12.94 3.44 10.45
CA GLN A 13 -12.93 4.74 9.74
C GLN A 13 -13.58 4.77 8.35
N SER A 14 -13.81 3.63 7.71
CA SER A 14 -14.51 3.59 6.42
C SER A 14 -15.42 2.38 6.47
N GLY A 15 -16.74 2.58 6.40
CA GLY A 15 -17.78 1.54 6.48
C GLY A 15 -17.75 0.50 5.34
N LEU A 16 -16.57 -0.02 5.04
CA LEU A 16 -16.29 -1.13 4.15
C LEU A 16 -16.32 -2.39 5.01
N ASN A 17 -17.01 -3.40 4.51
CA ASN A 17 -17.21 -4.68 5.21
C ASN A 17 -15.92 -5.53 5.35
N ASP A 18 -14.76 -5.03 4.88
CA ASP A 18 -13.48 -5.74 4.86
C ASP A 18 -12.29 -4.77 4.66
N ILE A 19 -11.06 -5.24 4.96
CA ILE A 19 -9.81 -4.48 4.72
C ILE A 19 -9.64 -4.25 3.21
N ALA A 20 -9.57 -2.97 2.81
CA ALA A 20 -9.58 -2.58 1.40
C ALA A 20 -8.25 -2.85 0.65
N TYR A 21 -7.15 -3.03 1.39
CA TYR A 21 -5.78 -3.14 0.86
C TYR A 21 -5.26 -4.58 0.83
N ASN A 22 -4.36 -4.88 -0.11
CA ASN A 22 -3.69 -6.19 -0.19
C ASN A 22 -2.68 -6.36 0.94
N PHE A 23 -1.90 -5.32 1.22
CA PHE A 23 -0.89 -5.32 2.28
C PHE A 23 -0.85 -3.98 3.02
N LEU A 24 -0.41 -4.01 4.27
CA LEU A 24 -0.18 -2.84 5.10
C LEU A 24 1.24 -2.89 5.67
N VAL A 25 1.88 -1.73 5.80
CA VAL A 25 3.25 -1.61 6.32
C VAL A 25 3.22 -0.78 7.59
N GLY A 26 3.49 -1.43 8.72
CA GLY A 26 3.47 -0.82 10.05
C GLY A 26 4.72 -0.03 10.36
N GLY A 27 4.61 0.93 11.29
CA GLY A 27 5.72 1.77 11.78
C GLY A 27 6.91 0.97 12.32
N ASP A 28 6.66 -0.28 12.73
CA ASP A 28 7.60 -1.30 13.18
C ASP A 28 8.40 -1.96 12.06
N GLY A 29 8.14 -1.62 10.79
CA GLY A 29 8.78 -2.23 9.63
C GLY A 29 8.23 -3.61 9.28
N LEU A 30 7.11 -4.02 9.87
CA LEU A 30 6.47 -5.29 9.51
C LEU A 30 5.46 -5.09 8.38
N VAL A 31 5.40 -6.07 7.49
CA VAL A 31 4.35 -6.19 6.49
C VAL A 31 3.24 -7.07 7.03
N TYR A 32 2.04 -6.53 6.96
CA TYR A 32 0.81 -7.17 7.39
C TYR A 32 -0.03 -7.50 6.16
N GLU A 33 -0.41 -8.77 6.03
CA GLU A 33 -1.25 -9.23 4.93
C GLU A 33 -2.71 -8.82 5.18
N GLY A 34 -3.28 -8.06 4.24
CA GLY A 34 -4.71 -7.79 4.17
C GLY A 34 -5.36 -8.86 3.29
N ARG A 35 -5.76 -8.46 2.08
CA ARG A 35 -6.31 -9.39 1.08
C ARG A 35 -5.27 -10.32 0.44
N GLY A 36 -3.99 -10.01 0.57
CA GLY A 36 -2.90 -10.81 0.02
C GLY A 36 -2.81 -10.73 -1.50
N TRP A 37 -2.11 -11.69 -2.09
CA TRP A 37 -1.83 -11.74 -3.53
C TRP A 37 -2.99 -12.30 -4.35
N GLY A 38 -3.25 -11.74 -5.54
CA GLY A 38 -4.21 -12.29 -6.50
C GLY A 38 -5.69 -12.08 -6.14
N VAL A 39 -5.96 -11.35 -5.05
CA VAL A 39 -7.30 -10.91 -4.66
C VAL A 39 -7.44 -9.43 -4.97
N ALA A 40 -8.52 -9.06 -5.66
CA ALA A 40 -8.77 -7.66 -5.98
C ALA A 40 -8.95 -6.82 -4.72
N GLY A 41 -8.38 -5.61 -4.70
CA GLY A 41 -8.65 -4.59 -3.68
C GLY A 41 -10.12 -4.13 -3.68
N GLN A 42 -10.49 -3.28 -2.73
CA GLN A 42 -11.75 -2.51 -2.78
C GLN A 42 -11.48 -1.05 -2.43
N HIS A 43 -10.42 -0.51 -3.03
CA HIS A 43 -9.85 0.76 -2.59
C HIS A 43 -9.62 1.75 -3.73
N THR A 44 -9.38 1.26 -4.94
CA THR A 44 -9.08 2.08 -6.11
C THR A 44 -9.95 1.64 -7.29
N PRO A 45 -11.13 2.24 -7.48
CA PRO A 45 -12.04 1.90 -8.56
C PRO A 45 -11.33 1.90 -9.93
N GLY A 46 -11.48 0.81 -10.69
CA GLY A 46 -10.83 0.62 -11.99
C GLY A 46 -9.39 0.10 -11.94
N TYR A 47 -8.79 -0.04 -10.76
CA TYR A 47 -7.46 -0.63 -10.57
C TYR A 47 -7.49 -1.89 -9.71
N ASP A 48 -8.50 -2.02 -8.84
CA ASP A 48 -8.62 -3.11 -7.87
C ASP A 48 -8.39 -4.52 -8.45
N ALA A 49 -8.84 -4.81 -9.67
CA ALA A 49 -8.68 -6.12 -10.31
C ALA A 49 -7.30 -6.36 -10.96
N ARG A 50 -6.46 -5.32 -11.09
CA ARG A 50 -5.18 -5.34 -11.83
C ARG A 50 -4.00 -4.75 -11.06
N SER A 51 -4.17 -4.44 -9.78
CA SER A 51 -3.13 -3.86 -8.94
C SER A 51 -2.99 -4.61 -7.62
N VAL A 52 -1.84 -4.41 -6.97
CA VAL A 52 -1.62 -4.78 -5.58
C VAL A 52 -1.55 -3.48 -4.78
N ALA A 53 -2.52 -3.27 -3.89
CA ALA A 53 -2.60 -2.07 -3.05
C ALA A 53 -1.81 -2.27 -1.74
N VAL A 54 -0.83 -1.39 -1.51
CA VAL A 54 -0.01 -1.37 -0.29
C VAL A 54 -0.28 -0.08 0.48
N ALA A 55 -0.74 -0.17 1.72
CA ALA A 55 -0.95 0.97 2.61
C ALA A 55 0.20 1.14 3.59
N PHE A 56 0.58 2.38 3.88
CA PHE A 56 1.43 2.69 5.03
C PHE A 56 0.53 3.01 6.22
N ILE A 57 0.73 2.37 7.37
CA ILE A 57 -0.05 2.65 8.59
C ILE A 57 0.45 3.96 9.19
N GLY A 58 -0.36 5.02 9.12
CA GLY A 58 -0.08 6.34 9.68
C GLY A 58 -0.69 7.50 8.87
N ASP A 59 -0.51 8.73 9.36
CA ASP A 59 -0.80 9.97 8.62
C ASP A 59 0.53 10.63 8.21
N PHE A 60 0.76 10.68 6.90
CA PHE A 60 1.99 11.16 6.30
C PHE A 60 1.82 12.44 5.49
N GLU A 61 0.79 13.25 5.77
CA GLU A 61 0.69 14.56 5.15
C GLU A 61 1.82 15.49 5.62
N TYR A 62 2.15 15.45 6.91
CA TYR A 62 3.18 16.31 7.51
C TYR A 62 4.36 15.56 8.14
N ARG A 63 4.22 14.25 8.39
CA ARG A 63 5.25 13.41 9.02
C ARG A 63 5.80 12.39 8.03
N LYS A 64 7.09 12.10 8.10
CA LYS A 64 7.71 11.08 7.25
C LYS A 64 7.41 9.67 7.83
N PRO A 65 7.23 8.65 6.96
CA PRO A 65 7.26 7.27 7.41
C PRO A 65 8.62 6.92 7.99
N THR A 66 8.67 5.88 8.83
CA THR A 66 9.96 5.38 9.33
C THR A 66 10.79 4.78 8.20
N GLU A 67 12.11 4.76 8.33
CA GLU A 67 12.98 4.09 7.35
C GLU A 67 12.63 2.60 7.23
N ALA A 68 12.29 1.96 8.35
CA ALA A 68 11.82 0.59 8.38
C ALA A 68 10.54 0.37 7.54
N GLN A 69 9.58 1.29 7.61
CA GLN A 69 8.39 1.26 6.75
C GLN A 69 8.74 1.36 5.26
N VAL A 70 9.61 2.31 4.91
CA VAL A 70 10.04 2.51 3.52
C VAL A 70 10.75 1.26 2.98
N GLN A 71 11.63 0.68 3.78
CA GLN A 71 12.38 -0.51 3.39
C GLN A 71 11.47 -1.73 3.25
N ALA A 72 10.57 -1.97 4.21
CA ALA A 72 9.64 -3.08 4.16
C ALA A 72 8.72 -3.03 2.93
N ALA A 73 8.27 -1.83 2.54
CA ALA A 73 7.48 -1.65 1.32
C ALA A 73 8.29 -1.97 0.04
N ARG A 74 9.56 -1.56 -0.03
CA ARG A 74 10.43 -1.90 -1.18
C ARG A 74 10.68 -3.41 -1.25
N GLU A 75 10.97 -4.05 -0.12
CA GLU A 75 11.20 -5.49 -0.05
C GLU A 75 9.97 -6.29 -0.42
N LEU A 76 8.78 -5.84 0.01
CA LEU A 76 7.50 -6.42 -0.38
C LEU A 76 7.30 -6.40 -1.89
N ILE A 77 7.53 -5.25 -2.54
CA ILE A 77 7.39 -5.11 -3.99
C ILE A 77 8.39 -6.04 -4.70
N ALA A 78 9.66 -5.99 -4.31
CA ALA A 78 10.70 -6.84 -4.89
C ALA A 78 10.39 -8.34 -4.70
N HIS A 79 9.82 -8.72 -3.56
CA HIS A 79 9.37 -10.09 -3.31
C HIS A 79 8.19 -10.47 -4.20
N GLY A 80 7.20 -9.58 -4.37
CA GLY A 80 6.09 -9.77 -5.30
C GLY A 80 6.55 -9.99 -6.74
N VAL A 81 7.57 -9.25 -7.19
CA VAL A 81 8.19 -9.44 -8.51
C VAL A 81 8.87 -10.82 -8.60
N ARG A 82 9.69 -11.20 -7.61
CA ARG A 82 10.35 -12.53 -7.59
C ARG A 82 9.35 -13.69 -7.60
N LEU A 83 8.19 -13.53 -6.97
CA LEU A 83 7.12 -14.54 -6.95
C LEU A 83 6.26 -14.54 -8.22
N GLY A 84 6.48 -13.61 -9.16
CA GLY A 84 5.63 -13.42 -10.34
C GLY A 84 4.22 -12.90 -10.01
N LYS A 85 4.02 -12.33 -8.80
CA LYS A 85 2.76 -11.71 -8.37
C LYS A 85 2.65 -10.24 -8.78
N ILE A 86 3.78 -9.60 -9.04
CA ILE A 86 3.90 -8.27 -9.63
C ILE A 86 4.71 -8.44 -10.91
N ALA A 87 4.28 -7.81 -12.01
CA ALA A 87 5.00 -7.86 -13.28
C ALA A 87 6.40 -7.20 -13.12
N ALA A 88 7.41 -7.68 -13.86
CA ALA A 88 8.75 -7.10 -13.77
C ALA A 88 8.81 -5.64 -14.26
N ASP A 89 7.90 -5.26 -15.17
CA ASP A 89 7.74 -3.92 -15.74
C ASP A 89 6.55 -3.17 -15.15
N TYR A 90 6.17 -3.49 -13.90
CA TYR A 90 5.03 -2.87 -13.23
C TYR A 90 5.09 -1.34 -13.24
N LYS A 91 3.91 -0.71 -13.07
CA LYS A 91 3.80 0.73 -12.82
C LYS A 91 3.49 0.95 -11.34
N LEU A 92 4.32 1.76 -10.69
CA LEU A 92 4.06 2.25 -9.34
C LEU A 92 3.29 3.58 -9.45
N GLN A 93 2.11 3.63 -8.83
CA GLN A 93 1.28 4.82 -8.77
C GLN A 93 0.78 5.04 -7.35
N ALA A 94 0.78 6.30 -6.91
CA ALA A 94 0.15 6.71 -5.67
C ALA A 94 -1.36 6.87 -5.85
N GLN A 95 -2.15 6.63 -4.81
CA GLN A 95 -3.62 6.69 -4.91
C GLN A 95 -4.12 8.05 -5.43
N ARG A 96 -3.52 9.16 -5.01
CA ARG A 96 -3.83 10.51 -5.53
C ARG A 96 -3.66 10.70 -7.04
N GLN A 97 -2.90 9.84 -7.73
CA GLN A 97 -2.74 9.91 -9.19
C GLN A 97 -3.92 9.28 -9.94
N VAL A 98 -4.64 8.36 -9.29
CA VAL A 98 -5.65 7.51 -9.91
C VAL A 98 -7.06 7.74 -9.35
N MET A 99 -7.18 8.50 -8.26
CA MET A 99 -8.45 8.86 -7.64
C MET A 99 -8.51 10.36 -7.36
N ALA A 100 -9.59 11.00 -7.81
CA ALA A 100 -9.86 12.40 -7.51
C ALA A 100 -10.18 12.59 -6.02
N ASN A 101 -9.86 13.78 -5.49
CA ASN A 101 -10.22 14.24 -4.14
C ASN A 101 -9.64 13.41 -2.97
N THR A 102 -8.54 12.68 -3.17
CA THR A 102 -7.81 12.03 -2.07
C THR A 102 -6.43 12.66 -1.87
N LYS A 103 -6.02 12.80 -0.60
CA LYS A 103 -4.65 13.17 -0.22
C LYS A 103 -3.75 11.95 -0.04
N SER A 104 -4.29 10.74 -0.04
CA SER A 104 -3.50 9.52 0.13
C SER A 104 -2.41 9.38 -0.96
N PRO A 105 -1.20 8.91 -0.63
CA PRO A 105 -0.75 8.35 0.66
C PRO A 105 -0.21 9.39 1.66
N GLY A 106 -0.57 10.67 1.51
CA GLY A 106 0.05 11.79 2.23
C GLY A 106 1.28 12.33 1.50
N LYS A 107 1.53 13.63 1.63
CA LYS A 107 2.61 14.32 0.90
C LYS A 107 3.99 13.67 1.11
N GLN A 108 4.33 13.29 2.34
CA GLN A 108 5.67 12.78 2.65
C GLN A 108 5.93 11.40 2.03
N VAL A 109 4.94 10.50 2.06
CA VAL A 109 5.06 9.20 1.36
C VAL A 109 5.10 9.42 -0.14
N TYR A 110 4.24 10.29 -0.68
CA TYR A 110 4.23 10.59 -2.12
C TYR A 110 5.60 11.08 -2.63
N ASP A 111 6.21 12.03 -1.92
CA ASP A 111 7.52 12.58 -2.31
C ASP A 111 8.62 11.49 -2.27
N ILE A 112 8.54 10.53 -1.35
CA ILE A 112 9.48 9.40 -1.26
C ILE A 112 9.27 8.43 -2.42
N VAL A 113 8.03 7.96 -2.66
CA VAL A 113 7.74 6.95 -3.70
C VAL A 113 7.92 7.50 -5.11
N LYS A 114 7.81 8.82 -5.30
CA LYS A 114 8.12 9.50 -6.55
C LYS A 114 9.56 9.29 -7.00
N GLY A 115 10.49 9.05 -6.06
CA GLY A 115 11.89 8.74 -6.35
C GLY A 115 12.19 7.25 -6.54
N TRP A 116 11.17 6.37 -6.55
CA TRP A 116 11.39 4.95 -6.73
C TRP A 116 11.41 4.58 -8.20
N GLU A 117 12.11 3.48 -8.52
CA GLU A 117 11.99 2.86 -9.84
C GLU A 117 10.53 2.48 -10.10
N HIS A 118 10.17 2.46 -11.39
CA HIS A 118 8.81 2.17 -11.86
C HIS A 118 7.73 3.19 -11.47
N PHE A 119 8.08 4.30 -10.79
CA PHE A 119 7.13 5.38 -10.55
C PHE A 119 6.66 5.98 -11.89
N SER A 120 5.36 5.83 -12.17
CA SER A 120 4.72 6.37 -13.37
C SER A 120 4.05 7.69 -13.01
N LEU A 121 4.38 8.75 -13.74
CA LEU A 121 3.67 10.03 -13.68
C LEU A 121 2.22 9.87 -14.18
#